data_AF-A0A1T4RS93-F1
#
_entry.id   AF-A0A1T4RS93-F1
#
_cell.length_a   1.000
_cell.length_b   1.000
_cell.length_c   1.000
_cell.angle_alpha   90.00
_cell.angle_beta   90.00
_cell.angle_gamma   90.00
#
_symmetry.space_group_name_H-M   'P 1'
#
loop_
_entity.id
_entity.type
_entity.pdbx_description
1 polymer ?
#
loop_
_entity_poly.entity_id
_entity_poly.type
_entity_poly.pdbx_seq_one_letter_code
_entity_poly.pdbx_strand_id
1 'polypeptide(L)'
;MDVSEEGPRYRVRSEEDGREAAHRPSAPEREHASRAGLSSARVSTLGRGEPTLAEQDHKSLRDEFDEAVNMTVAELENWLKSEESQEVGDTKGHEESTGHHSGREIVRIKRTRVDDLNDADYRHMRKVIGYVHRHLAQRPKGDVHNTPWRYSLMNWGHDPLKR
;
A
#
# COMPACT_ATOMS: atom_id res chain seq x y z
N MET A 1 -71.56 -11.34 1.96
CA MET A 1 -70.58 -12.36 1.53
C MET A 1 -69.25 -11.86 2.02
N ASP A 2 -68.80 -12.48 3.10
CA ASP A 2 -67.62 -12.16 3.90
C ASP A 2 -66.41 -12.82 3.23
N VAL A 3 -65.34 -12.07 2.98
CA VAL A 3 -64.07 -12.62 2.49
C VAL A 3 -62.96 -12.08 3.39
N SER A 4 -62.44 -12.99 4.20
CA SER A 4 -61.29 -12.90 5.08
C SER A 4 -60.02 -12.53 4.32
N GLU A 5 -59.20 -11.63 4.87
CA GLU A 5 -57.75 -11.67 4.68
C GLU A 5 -57.04 -11.35 6.01
N GLU A 6 -56.53 -12.41 6.64
CA GLU A 6 -55.50 -12.37 7.68
C GLU A 6 -54.14 -12.62 7.02
N GLY A 7 -53.14 -11.77 7.29
CA GLY A 7 -51.75 -11.99 6.88
C GLY A 7 -50.78 -10.95 7.48
N PRO A 8 -49.54 -11.32 7.84
CA PRO A 8 -49.10 -11.16 9.23
C PRO A 8 -48.21 -9.95 9.53
N ARG A 9 -48.36 -9.47 10.78
CA ARG A 9 -47.44 -8.59 11.50
C ARG A 9 -46.08 -9.26 11.70
N TYR A 10 -45.00 -8.59 11.33
CA TYR A 10 -43.67 -8.96 11.83
C TYR A 10 -43.19 -7.98 12.90
N ARG A 11 -42.64 -8.60 13.94
CA ARG A 11 -42.35 -8.10 15.27
C ARG A 11 -40.94 -7.50 15.29
N VAL A 12 -40.80 -6.33 15.89
CA VAL A 12 -39.50 -5.75 16.30
C VAL A 12 -38.94 -6.57 17.46
N ARG A 13 -37.65 -6.90 17.43
CA ARG A 13 -36.87 -7.24 18.62
C ARG A 13 -35.50 -6.58 18.55
N SER A 14 -35.20 -5.82 19.61
CA SER A 14 -33.90 -5.26 19.95
C SER A 14 -33.10 -6.23 20.83
N GLU A 15 -31.77 -6.05 20.80
CA GLU A 15 -30.76 -6.29 21.86
C GLU A 15 -30.56 -7.75 22.33
N GLU A 16 -29.38 -8.24 22.71
CA GLU A 16 -28.17 -7.64 23.29
C GLU A 16 -27.01 -8.68 23.26
N ASP A 17 -25.78 -8.17 23.38
CA ASP A 17 -24.59 -8.71 24.07
C ASP A 17 -24.03 -10.13 23.80
N GLY A 18 -22.69 -10.24 23.85
CA GLY A 18 -21.98 -11.50 23.75
C GLY A 18 -20.52 -11.38 23.32
N ARG A 19 -19.66 -10.84 24.20
CA ARG A 19 -18.19 -11.00 24.12
C ARG A 19 -17.82 -12.48 24.26
N GLU A 20 -16.93 -13.00 23.42
CA GLU A 20 -15.89 -13.94 23.88
C GLU A 20 -14.70 -14.00 22.90
N ALA A 21 -13.51 -13.78 23.45
CA ALA A 21 -12.23 -13.93 22.78
C ALA A 21 -11.85 -15.42 22.68
N ALA A 22 -11.36 -15.87 21.52
CA ALA A 22 -10.71 -17.17 21.41
C ALA A 22 -9.41 -17.05 20.60
N HIS A 23 -8.32 -17.36 21.31
CA HIS A 23 -6.97 -17.63 20.84
C HIS A 23 -6.91 -18.50 19.56
N ARG A 24 -5.96 -18.18 18.68
CA ARG A 24 -5.38 -19.15 17.72
C ARG A 24 -3.84 -19.08 17.78
N PRO A 25 -3.16 -20.21 17.51
CA PRO A 25 -2.04 -20.70 18.33
C PRO A 25 -0.66 -20.15 17.96
N SER A 26 0.20 -20.18 18.98
CA SER A 26 1.65 -20.02 18.91
C SER A 26 2.30 -20.95 17.87
N ALA A 27 3.12 -20.37 17.00
CA ALA A 27 4.03 -21.11 16.13
C ALA A 27 5.21 -21.70 16.95
N PRO A 28 5.75 -22.85 16.56
CA PRO A 28 6.76 -23.56 17.35
C PRO A 28 8.13 -22.88 17.32
N GLU A 29 8.76 -22.80 18.49
CA GLU A 29 10.19 -22.55 18.67
C GLU A 29 11.01 -23.50 17.79
N ARG A 30 11.99 -22.93 17.08
CA ARG A 30 13.10 -23.67 16.50
C ARG A 30 14.39 -23.23 17.18
N GLU A 31 14.74 -23.91 18.25
CA GLU A 31 16.13 -24.04 18.67
C GLU A 31 16.75 -25.20 17.89
N HIS A 32 17.82 -24.97 17.13
CA HIS A 32 18.81 -26.00 16.85
C HIS A 32 20.16 -25.37 16.46
N ALA A 33 21.11 -25.58 17.36
CA ALA A 33 22.49 -25.99 17.11
C ALA A 33 23.45 -25.04 16.37
N SER A 34 24.30 -24.46 17.21
CA SER A 34 25.70 -24.09 16.97
C SER A 34 26.49 -25.11 16.13
N ARG A 35 27.25 -24.60 15.14
CA ARG A 35 28.69 -24.88 14.92
C ARG A 35 29.19 -24.31 13.59
N ALA A 36 30.25 -23.49 13.67
CA ALA A 36 31.54 -23.66 12.98
C ALA A 36 32.22 -22.29 12.82
N GLY A 37 33.46 -22.21 13.30
CA GLY A 37 34.23 -20.97 13.28
C GLY A 37 34.62 -20.52 11.89
N LEU A 38 34.78 -19.20 11.75
CA LEU A 38 35.66 -18.64 10.74
C LEU A 38 36.69 -17.73 11.39
N SER A 39 37.92 -18.18 11.20
CA SER A 39 39.20 -17.52 11.30
C SER A 39 39.16 -15.99 11.18
N SER A 40 39.77 -15.34 12.16
CA SER A 40 40.29 -13.98 12.06
C SER A 40 41.18 -13.83 10.82
N ALA A 41 40.79 -12.93 9.92
CA ALA A 41 41.67 -12.37 8.90
C ALA A 41 41.39 -10.86 8.79
N ARG A 42 42.23 -10.10 9.51
CA ARG A 42 42.73 -8.76 9.21
C ARG A 42 41.74 -7.76 8.57
N VAL A 43 41.23 -6.87 9.41
CA VAL A 43 40.80 -5.52 9.02
C VAL A 43 42.02 -4.77 8.46
N SER A 44 42.02 -4.49 7.16
CA SER A 44 42.83 -3.45 6.52
C SER A 44 42.31 -3.23 5.10
N THR A 45 41.51 -2.17 4.92
CA THR A 45 41.65 -1.08 3.93
C THR A 45 40.28 -0.44 3.71
N LEU A 46 40.22 0.88 3.94
CA LEU A 46 39.16 1.76 3.47
C LEU A 46 39.11 1.72 1.93
N GLY A 47 38.33 0.79 1.39
CA GLY A 47 37.85 0.81 0.02
C GLY A 47 36.33 0.88 0.09
N ARG A 48 35.73 1.91 -0.50
CA ARG A 48 34.28 1.96 -0.68
C ARG A 48 33.93 0.78 -1.60
N GLY A 49 33.51 -0.34 -1.01
CA GLY A 49 33.23 -1.58 -1.73
C GLY A 49 32.15 -1.35 -2.77
N GLU A 50 32.28 -2.02 -3.92
CA GLU A 50 31.24 -2.06 -4.94
C GLU A 50 29.92 -2.53 -4.32
N PRO A 51 28.79 -1.88 -4.63
CA PRO A 51 27.50 -2.28 -4.08
C PRO A 51 27.15 -3.71 -4.51
N THR A 52 26.57 -4.48 -3.60
CA THR A 52 26.06 -5.83 -3.87
C THR A 52 24.92 -5.77 -4.90
N LEU A 53 24.63 -6.90 -5.55
CA LEU A 53 23.50 -7.00 -6.50
C LEU A 53 22.16 -6.59 -5.89
N ALA A 54 21.93 -6.91 -4.61
CA ALA A 54 20.71 -6.52 -3.90
C ALA A 54 20.66 -5.00 -3.68
N GLU A 55 21.77 -4.36 -3.32
CA GLU A 55 21.85 -2.90 -3.17
C GLU A 55 21.66 -2.18 -4.51
N GLN A 56 22.17 -2.75 -5.61
CA GLN A 56 21.95 -2.25 -6.97
C GLN A 56 20.47 -2.38 -7.40
N ASP A 57 19.80 -3.50 -7.08
CA ASP A 57 18.36 -3.68 -7.29
C ASP A 57 17.55 -2.66 -6.49
N HIS A 58 17.87 -2.48 -5.21
CA HIS A 58 17.20 -1.50 -4.35
C HIS A 58 17.37 -0.07 -4.83
N LYS A 59 18.56 0.30 -5.30
CA LYS A 59 18.79 1.62 -5.89
C LYS A 59 17.94 1.82 -7.14
N SER A 60 18.01 0.88 -8.09
CA SER A 60 17.27 0.95 -9.35
C SER A 60 15.77 1.05 -9.10
N LEU A 61 15.27 0.32 -8.11
CA LEU A 61 13.88 0.38 -7.71
C LEU A 61 13.47 1.74 -7.14
N ARG A 62 14.31 2.37 -6.31
CA ARG A 62 14.03 3.71 -5.77
C ARG A 62 14.01 4.75 -6.89
N ASP A 63 14.95 4.65 -7.83
CA ASP A 63 15.02 5.56 -8.98
C ASP A 63 13.73 5.44 -9.83
N GLU A 64 13.30 4.21 -10.18
CA GLU A 64 12.04 3.98 -10.91
C GLU A 64 10.80 4.39 -10.09
N PHE A 65 10.82 4.22 -8.78
CA PHE A 65 9.75 4.66 -7.90
C PHE A 65 9.61 6.18 -7.86
N ASP A 66 10.73 6.91 -7.80
CA ASP A 66 10.71 8.38 -7.82
C ASP A 66 10.29 8.93 -9.19
N GLU A 67 10.57 8.22 -10.29
CA GLU A 67 10.00 8.53 -11.61
C GLU A 67 8.48 8.29 -11.67
N ALA A 68 8.02 7.18 -11.10
CA ALA A 68 6.59 6.83 -11.08
C ALA A 68 5.77 7.76 -10.17
N VAL A 69 6.32 8.21 -9.04
CA VAL A 69 5.63 9.04 -8.04
C VAL A 69 6.03 10.51 -8.21
N ASN A 70 5.35 11.19 -9.12
CA ASN A 70 5.63 12.58 -9.50
C ASN A 70 4.96 13.66 -8.61
N MET A 71 4.13 13.26 -7.64
CA MET A 71 3.57 14.17 -6.65
C MET A 71 4.54 14.32 -5.46
N THR A 72 4.72 15.54 -4.99
CA THR A 72 5.45 15.78 -3.74
C THR A 72 4.67 15.22 -2.54
N VAL A 73 5.37 14.99 -1.43
CA VAL A 73 4.74 14.51 -0.18
C VAL A 73 3.58 15.41 0.24
N ALA A 74 3.78 16.74 0.21
CA ALA A 74 2.76 17.69 0.62
C ALA A 74 1.53 17.67 -0.31
N GLU A 75 1.73 17.54 -1.61
CA GLU A 75 0.64 17.46 -2.58
C GLU A 75 -0.16 16.16 -2.42
N LEU A 76 0.53 15.03 -2.23
CA LEU A 76 -0.12 13.75 -2.00
C LEU A 76 -0.89 13.75 -0.67
N GLU A 77 -0.33 14.28 0.41
CA GLU A 77 -1.03 14.41 1.69
C GLU A 77 -2.26 15.31 1.61
N ASN A 78 -2.20 16.39 0.84
CA ASN A 78 -3.36 17.26 0.63
C ASN A 78 -4.42 16.56 -0.22
N TRP A 79 -4.01 15.85 -1.26
CA TRP A 79 -4.90 15.06 -2.09
C TRP A 79 -5.63 13.99 -1.28
N LEU A 80 -4.93 13.22 -0.45
CA LEU A 80 -5.50 12.15 0.39
C LEU A 80 -6.48 12.65 1.46
N LYS A 81 -6.63 13.97 1.67
CA LYS A 81 -7.66 14.52 2.57
C LYS A 81 -8.97 14.85 1.85
N SER A 82 -8.97 14.83 0.52
CA SER A 82 -10.15 15.15 -0.29
C SER A 82 -11.19 14.03 -0.25
N GLU A 83 -12.45 14.38 -0.52
CA GLU A 83 -13.54 13.40 -0.67
C GLU A 83 -13.30 12.56 -1.92
N GLU A 84 -12.85 13.18 -3.01
CA GLU A 84 -12.56 12.50 -4.28
C GLU A 84 -11.50 11.41 -4.14
N SER A 85 -10.50 11.62 -3.28
CA SER A 85 -9.47 10.63 -2.98
C SER A 85 -10.04 9.43 -2.20
N GLN A 86 -10.94 9.69 -1.24
CA GLN A 86 -11.55 8.68 -0.38
C GLN A 86 -12.60 7.84 -1.12
N GLU A 87 -13.29 8.43 -2.10
CA GLU A 87 -14.36 7.77 -2.85
C GLU A 87 -13.86 6.88 -4.01
N VAL A 88 -12.59 7.02 -4.41
CA VAL A 88 -12.06 6.30 -5.59
C VAL A 88 -11.22 5.09 -5.19
N GLY A 89 -11.55 3.96 -5.82
CA GLY A 89 -10.78 2.73 -5.80
C GLY A 89 -11.56 1.53 -5.27
N ASP A 90 -10.91 0.37 -5.29
CA ASP A 90 -11.48 -0.87 -4.79
C ASP A 90 -11.23 -1.00 -3.28
N THR A 91 -12.32 -1.07 -2.50
CA THR A 91 -12.27 -1.28 -1.05
C THR A 91 -12.17 -2.74 -0.67
N LYS A 92 -12.52 -3.69 -1.55
CA LYS A 92 -12.58 -5.14 -1.25
C LYS A 92 -13.31 -5.49 0.06
N GLY A 93 -14.28 -4.67 0.46
CA GLY A 93 -15.01 -4.84 1.72
C GLY A 93 -14.32 -4.25 2.96
N HIS A 94 -13.24 -3.48 2.78
CA HIS A 94 -12.64 -2.64 3.82
C HIS A 94 -13.31 -1.26 3.88
N GLU A 95 -13.05 -0.53 4.96
CA GLU A 95 -13.49 0.87 5.12
C GLU A 95 -12.81 1.81 4.12
N GLU A 96 -11.64 1.43 3.62
CA GLU A 96 -10.80 2.27 2.78
C GLU A 96 -10.41 1.59 1.46
N SER A 97 -10.28 2.37 0.39
CA SER A 97 -9.78 1.88 -0.89
C SER A 97 -8.29 1.49 -0.84
N THR A 98 -7.93 0.45 -1.61
CA THR A 98 -6.53 0.00 -1.73
C THR A 98 -5.60 1.12 -2.20
N GLY A 99 -6.10 2.00 -3.08
CA GLY A 99 -5.32 3.11 -3.60
C GLY A 99 -5.07 4.18 -2.55
N HIS A 100 -6.10 4.58 -1.81
CA HIS A 100 -5.97 5.57 -0.74
C HIS A 100 -4.99 5.10 0.35
N HIS A 101 -5.07 3.82 0.73
CA HIS A 101 -4.12 3.21 1.66
C HIS A 101 -2.70 3.24 1.09
N SER A 102 -2.53 2.95 -0.20
CA SER A 102 -1.25 3.01 -0.88
C SER A 102 -0.65 4.41 -0.85
N GLY A 103 -1.46 5.44 -1.05
CA GLY A 103 -1.02 6.83 -0.97
C GLY A 103 -0.42 7.19 0.39
N ARG A 104 -1.03 6.76 1.49
CA ARG A 104 -0.46 6.98 2.83
C ARG A 104 0.88 6.26 3.01
N GLU A 105 0.99 5.05 2.46
CA GLU A 105 2.23 4.29 2.53
C GLU A 105 3.35 4.92 1.70
N ILE A 106 3.03 5.47 0.53
CA ILE A 106 3.96 6.28 -0.28
C ILE A 106 4.45 7.50 0.51
N VAL A 107 3.56 8.21 1.20
CA VAL A 107 3.93 9.34 2.07
C VAL A 107 4.90 8.89 3.16
N ARG A 108 4.63 7.76 3.81
CA ARG A 108 5.53 7.19 4.83
C ARG A 108 6.89 6.87 4.23
N ILE A 109 6.92 6.16 3.10
CA ILE A 109 8.16 5.76 2.41
C ILE A 109 8.99 6.98 2.02
N LYS A 110 8.40 8.01 1.40
CA LYS A 110 9.13 9.24 0.99
C LYS A 110 9.65 10.07 2.18
N ARG A 111 9.18 9.81 3.41
CA ARG A 111 9.71 10.40 4.65
C ARG A 111 10.77 9.55 5.34
N THR A 112 10.87 8.27 4.99
CA THR A 112 11.83 7.34 5.57
C THR A 112 13.20 7.56 4.92
N ARG A 113 14.26 7.54 5.74
CA ARG A 113 15.64 7.58 5.21
C ARG A 113 15.93 6.29 4.47
N VAL A 114 16.77 6.34 3.43
CA VAL A 114 17.13 5.16 2.64
C VAL A 114 17.67 4.01 3.49
N ASP A 115 18.47 4.33 4.51
CA ASP A 115 19.06 3.34 5.44
C ASP A 115 18.01 2.65 6.34
N ASP A 116 16.85 3.28 6.52
CA ASP A 116 15.75 2.78 7.36
C ASP A 116 14.68 2.02 6.54
N LEU A 117 14.84 1.96 5.21
CA LEU A 117 13.91 1.22 4.34
C LEU A 117 14.11 -0.28 4.49
N ASN A 118 13.01 -1.00 4.66
CA ASN A 118 12.98 -2.46 4.77
C ASN A 118 12.39 -3.13 3.52
N ASP A 119 12.46 -4.46 3.44
CA ASP A 119 11.98 -5.22 2.29
C ASP A 119 10.49 -5.01 1.97
N ALA A 120 9.65 -4.70 2.96
CA ALA A 120 8.25 -4.39 2.72
C ALA A 120 8.08 -3.08 1.95
N ASP A 121 8.93 -2.08 2.24
CA ASP A 121 8.96 -0.80 1.54
C ASP A 121 9.33 -1.01 0.07
N TYR A 122 10.39 -1.78 -0.19
CA TYR A 122 10.79 -2.14 -1.56
C TYR A 122 9.72 -2.99 -2.28
N ARG A 123 9.00 -3.88 -1.59
CA ARG A 123 7.85 -4.58 -2.20
C ARG A 123 6.72 -3.62 -2.53
N HIS A 124 6.45 -2.63 -1.69
CA HIS A 124 5.44 -1.62 -1.95
C HIS A 124 5.82 -0.73 -3.13
N MET A 125 7.07 -0.29 -3.23
CA MET A 125 7.58 0.45 -4.39
C MET A 125 7.35 -0.29 -5.71
N ARG A 126 7.71 -1.58 -5.79
CA ARG A 126 7.43 -2.43 -6.98
C ARG A 126 5.94 -2.44 -7.33
N LYS A 127 5.07 -2.55 -6.32
CA LYS A 127 3.61 -2.54 -6.51
C LYS A 127 3.14 -1.20 -7.08
N VAL A 128 3.66 -0.09 -6.57
CA VAL A 128 3.32 1.27 -7.01
C VAL A 128 3.72 1.48 -8.47
N ILE A 129 4.98 1.21 -8.80
CA ILE A 129 5.51 1.29 -10.17
C ILE A 129 4.61 0.50 -11.14
N GLY A 130 4.38 -0.78 -10.84
CA GLY A 130 3.57 -1.65 -11.68
C GLY A 130 2.11 -1.21 -11.79
N TYR A 131 1.55 -0.57 -10.76
CA TYR A 131 0.21 0.01 -10.83
C TYR A 131 0.18 1.23 -11.75
N VAL A 132 1.08 2.20 -11.52
CA VAL A 132 1.15 3.46 -12.27
C VAL A 132 1.34 3.16 -13.77
N HIS A 133 2.31 2.34 -14.15
CA HIS A 133 2.57 2.02 -15.56
C HIS A 133 1.36 1.37 -16.26
N ARG A 134 0.73 0.38 -15.61
CA ARG A 134 -0.44 -0.29 -16.20
C ARG A 134 -1.63 0.66 -16.31
N HIS A 135 -1.85 1.52 -15.31
CA HIS A 135 -3.01 2.40 -15.29
C HIS A 135 -2.83 3.59 -16.25
N LEU A 136 -1.61 4.08 -16.42
CA LEU A 136 -1.27 5.05 -17.47
C LEU A 136 -1.51 4.50 -18.88
N ALA A 137 -1.17 3.23 -19.13
CA ALA A 137 -1.44 2.59 -20.42
C ALA A 137 -2.94 2.46 -20.76
N GLN A 138 -3.81 2.60 -19.76
CA GLN A 138 -5.28 2.55 -19.89
C GLN A 138 -5.91 3.94 -19.96
N ARG A 139 -5.13 4.98 -20.31
CA ARG A 139 -5.62 6.36 -20.36
C ARG A 139 -6.89 6.50 -21.22
N PRO A 140 -8.00 7.03 -20.67
CA PRO A 140 -9.21 7.27 -21.44
C PRO A 140 -9.00 8.38 -22.48
N LYS A 141 -9.79 8.34 -23.55
CA LYS A 141 -9.82 9.40 -24.55
C LYS A 141 -10.55 10.63 -23.99
N GLY A 142 -10.14 11.82 -24.41
CA GLY A 142 -10.77 13.08 -24.05
C GLY A 142 -10.14 13.75 -22.83
N ASP A 143 -10.92 14.61 -22.19
CA ASP A 143 -10.50 15.32 -20.98
C ASP A 143 -10.46 14.37 -19.77
N VAL A 144 -9.37 14.40 -19.02
CA VAL A 144 -9.12 13.52 -17.88
C VAL A 144 -9.03 14.28 -16.55
N HIS A 145 -9.20 15.61 -16.55
CA HIS A 145 -8.98 16.45 -15.35
C HIS A 145 -9.75 15.96 -14.12
N ASN A 146 -11.04 15.69 -14.27
CA ASN A 146 -11.91 15.32 -13.15
C ASN A 146 -12.49 13.92 -13.39
N THR A 147 -11.61 12.92 -13.41
CA THR A 147 -12.00 11.54 -13.71
C THR A 147 -11.52 10.56 -12.64
N PRO A 148 -12.29 9.47 -12.38
CA PRO A 148 -11.85 8.42 -11.48
C PRO A 148 -10.49 7.81 -11.87
N TRP A 149 -10.17 7.78 -13.17
CA TRP A 149 -8.88 7.34 -13.67
C TRP A 149 -7.72 8.20 -13.15
N ARG A 150 -7.83 9.53 -13.27
CA ARG A 150 -6.81 10.46 -12.75
C ARG A 150 -6.75 10.39 -11.23
N TYR A 151 -7.89 10.42 -10.57
CA TYR A 151 -7.98 10.39 -9.11
C TYR A 151 -7.36 9.13 -8.53
N SER A 152 -7.57 7.99 -9.20
CA SER A 152 -6.93 6.74 -8.83
C SER A 152 -5.41 6.83 -9.02
N LEU A 153 -4.88 7.38 -10.11
CA LEU A 153 -3.44 7.61 -10.23
C LEU A 153 -2.88 8.52 -9.13
N MET A 154 -3.61 9.57 -8.76
CA MET A 154 -3.21 10.49 -7.70
C MET A 154 -3.20 9.84 -6.31
N ASN A 155 -4.11 8.89 -6.05
CA ASN A 155 -4.05 8.04 -4.85
C ASN A 155 -2.76 7.20 -4.80
N TRP A 156 -2.15 6.93 -5.95
CA TRP A 156 -0.87 6.24 -6.07
C TRP A 156 0.31 7.21 -6.27
N GLY A 157 0.12 8.50 -5.98
CA GLY A 157 1.16 9.51 -6.00
C GLY A 157 1.60 9.97 -7.40
N HIS A 158 0.82 9.64 -8.43
CA HIS A 158 1.08 10.07 -9.81
C HIS A 158 -0.05 10.99 -10.30
N ASP A 159 0.28 12.22 -10.67
CA ASP A 159 -0.63 13.09 -11.40
C ASP A 159 -0.25 13.09 -12.89
N PRO A 160 -1.07 12.50 -13.79
CA PRO A 160 -0.80 12.43 -15.22
C PRO A 160 -0.94 13.78 -15.95
N LEU A 161 -1.28 14.86 -15.23
CA LEU A 161 -1.26 16.23 -15.73
C LEU A 161 -0.03 17.01 -15.31
N LYS A 162 0.82 16.45 -14.43
CA LYS A 162 2.14 17.00 -14.13
C LYS A 162 3.12 16.63 -15.23
N ARG A 163 3.98 17.58 -15.57
CA ARG A 163 5.06 17.43 -16.55
C ARG A 163 6.36 17.16 -15.85
#